data_AF-A0A2E6ZIM6-F1
#
_entry.id   AF-A0A2E6ZIM6-F1
#
_cell.length_a   1.000
_cell.length_b   1.000
_cell.length_c   1.000
_cell.angle_alpha   90.00
_cell.angle_beta   90.00
_cell.angle_gamma   90.00
#
_symmetry.space_group_name_H-M   'P 1'
#
loop_
_entity.id
_entity.type
_entity.pdbx_description
1 polymer ?
#
loop_
_entity_poly.entity_id
_entity_poly.type
_entity_poly.pdbx_seq_one_letter_code
_entity_poly.pdbx_strand_id
1 'polypeptide(L)'
;MSEKDKVYYDESCYVCSLEINAIRKKGEACGIRFVDISSPDFGFVDRDFETEMRGEFGGEETVGIETFRLMYEKMGFKKSVAFSRLPVVKHFFNCGYYVFAHWVRPYLPKKKQK
;
A
#
# COMPACT_ATOMS: atom_id res chain seq x y z
N MET A 1 1.38 24.66 -1.57
CA MET A 1 1.33 23.78 -0.39
C MET A 1 1.73 22.39 -0.86
N SER A 2 2.90 21.87 -0.49
CA SER A 2 3.19 20.46 -0.78
C SER A 2 2.27 19.61 0.07
N GLU A 3 1.23 19.06 -0.54
CA GLU A 3 0.45 17.99 0.06
C GLU A 3 1.41 16.87 0.44
N LYS A 4 1.41 16.50 1.72
CA LYS A 4 2.24 15.40 2.22
C LYS A 4 1.72 14.12 1.58
N ASP A 5 2.61 13.30 1.04
CA ASP A 5 2.23 12.01 0.47
C ASP A 5 1.52 11.17 1.53
N LYS A 6 0.36 10.61 1.23
CA LYS A 6 -0.42 9.78 2.14
C LYS A 6 -0.47 8.36 1.63
N VAL A 7 -0.40 7.40 2.53
CA VAL A 7 -0.52 5.99 2.21
C VAL A 7 -1.62 5.41 3.09
N TYR A 8 -2.67 4.93 2.44
CA TYR A 8 -3.83 4.32 3.07
C TYR A 8 -3.61 2.81 3.13
N TYR A 9 -3.54 2.28 4.35
CA TYR A 9 -3.30 0.85 4.57
C TYR A 9 -4.35 0.25 5.49
N ASP A 10 -4.59 -1.04 5.29
CA ASP A 10 -5.55 -1.82 6.06
C ASP A 10 -4.83 -2.50 7.23
N GLU A 11 -5.03 -2.04 8.48
CA GLU A 11 -4.47 -2.73 9.65
C GLU A 11 -5.07 -4.14 9.87
N SER A 12 -6.28 -4.37 9.35
CA SER A 12 -6.95 -5.67 9.40
C SER A 12 -6.20 -6.76 8.62
N CYS A 13 -5.47 -6.40 7.55
CA CYS A 13 -4.63 -7.32 6.82
C CYS A 13 -3.29 -7.52 7.55
N TYR A 14 -3.06 -8.74 8.03
CA TYR A 14 -1.84 -9.08 8.76
C TYR A 14 -0.56 -8.76 7.97
N VAL A 15 -0.50 -9.14 6.69
CA VAL A 15 0.66 -8.89 5.83
C VAL A 15 0.86 -7.39 5.58
N CYS A 16 -0.18 -6.67 5.20
CA CYS A 16 -0.08 -5.23 4.94
C CYS A 16 0.33 -4.46 6.20
N SER A 17 -0.26 -4.79 7.36
CA SER A 17 0.09 -4.14 8.63
C SER A 17 1.54 -4.41 9.04
N LEU A 18 2.05 -5.63 8.85
CA LEU A 18 3.45 -5.97 9.13
C LEU A 18 4.40 -5.21 8.23
N GLU A 19 4.11 -5.17 6.93
CA GLU A 19 4.96 -4.52 5.94
C GLU A 19 5.01 -3.01 6.21
N ILE A 20 3.84 -2.39 6.40
CA ILE A 20 3.74 -0.97 6.73
C ILE A 20 4.44 -0.68 8.06
N ASN A 21 4.25 -1.48 9.11
CA ASN A 21 4.91 -1.25 10.38
C ASN A 21 6.45 -1.36 10.28
N ALA A 22 6.97 -2.26 9.44
CA ALA A 22 8.40 -2.41 9.20
C ALA A 22 9.02 -1.18 8.53
N ILE A 23 8.31 -0.58 7.56
CA ILE A 23 8.79 0.58 6.80
C ILE A 23 8.28 1.93 7.33
N ARG A 24 7.32 1.95 8.26
CA ARG A 24 6.63 3.14 8.77
C ARG A 24 7.59 4.21 9.24
N LYS A 25 8.55 3.85 10.10
CA LYS A 25 9.57 4.79 10.61
C LYS A 25 10.36 5.46 9.48
N LYS A 26 10.70 4.70 8.44
CA LYS A 26 11.45 5.21 7.28
C LYS A 26 10.56 6.06 6.37
N GLY A 27 9.33 5.62 6.14
CA GLY A 27 8.35 6.38 5.36
C GLY A 27 8.02 7.73 6.00
N GLU A 28 7.78 7.77 7.30
CA GLU A 28 7.52 9.01 8.05
C GLU A 28 8.74 9.95 8.00
N ALA A 29 9.95 9.42 8.10
CA ALA A 29 11.18 10.19 7.91
C ALA A 29 11.34 10.74 6.48
N CYS A 30 10.78 10.07 5.48
CA CYS A 30 10.74 10.51 4.09
C CYS A 30 9.54 11.43 3.78
N GLY A 31 8.70 11.77 4.77
CA GLY A 31 7.55 12.66 4.60
C GLY A 31 6.24 11.98 4.19
N ILE A 32 6.18 10.65 4.24
CA ILE A 32 4.97 9.86 3.95
C ILE A 32 4.13 9.74 5.22
N ARG A 33 2.83 10.06 5.12
CA ARG A 33 1.85 9.89 6.19
C ARG A 33 1.07 8.58 5.98
N PHE A 34 1.17 7.66 6.93
CA PHE A 34 0.37 6.44 6.92
C PHE A 34 -0.99 6.69 7.59
N VAL A 35 -2.07 6.37 6.89
CA VAL A 35 -3.45 6.50 7.34
C VAL A 35 -4.05 5.11 7.39
N ASP A 36 -4.56 4.71 8.55
CA ASP A 36 -5.28 3.46 8.68
C ASP A 36 -6.73 3.63 8.18
N ILE A 37 -7.14 2.77 7.25
CA ILE A 37 -8.49 2.75 6.67
C ILE A 37 -9.39 1.67 7.27
N SER A 38 -8.84 0.83 8.16
CA SER A 38 -9.62 -0.21 8.84
C SER A 38 -10.27 0.29 10.12
N SER A 39 -9.93 1.50 10.59
CA SER A 39 -10.58 2.14 11.72
C SER A 39 -12.06 2.37 11.43
N PRO A 40 -12.98 2.01 12.36
CA PRO A 40 -14.42 2.20 12.18
C PRO A 40 -14.84 3.68 12.07
N ASP A 41 -13.94 4.60 12.43
CA ASP A 41 -14.09 6.05 12.26
C ASP A 41 -13.83 6.51 10.81
N PHE A 42 -13.12 5.68 10.02
CA PHE A 42 -12.90 5.94 8.60
C PHE A 42 -14.16 5.57 7.83
N GLY A 43 -15.11 6.51 7.78
CA GLY A 43 -16.36 6.35 7.05
C GLY A 43 -16.10 5.86 5.63
N PHE A 44 -16.65 4.70 5.30
CA PHE A 44 -16.61 4.08 3.97
C PHE A 44 -17.20 5.04 2.93
N VAL A 45 -16.38 5.95 2.40
CA VAL A 45 -16.67 6.68 1.17
C VAL A 45 -16.44 5.68 0.06
N ASP A 46 -17.52 5.06 -0.41
CA ASP A 46 -17.78 4.59 -1.79
C ASP A 46 -16.53 4.29 -2.65
N ARG A 47 -15.58 3.54 -2.12
CA ARG A 47 -14.35 3.17 -2.81
C ARG A 47 -13.97 1.80 -2.31
N ASP A 48 -13.68 0.92 -3.27
CA ASP A 48 -13.19 -0.43 -3.01
C ASP A 48 -11.77 -0.32 -2.42
N PHE A 49 -11.73 -0.17 -1.10
CA PHE A 49 -10.52 -0.28 -0.28
C PHE A 49 -10.36 -1.70 0.28
N GLU A 50 -11.38 -2.56 0.08
CA GLU A 50 -11.38 -3.94 0.59
C GLU A 50 -10.33 -4.81 -0.11
N THR A 51 -10.04 -4.54 -1.38
CA THR A 51 -9.22 -5.43 -2.20
C THR A 51 -7.78 -4.96 -2.31
N GLU A 52 -7.54 -3.66 -2.51
CA GLU A 52 -6.21 -3.12 -2.82
C GLU A 52 -5.80 -1.93 -1.95
N MET A 53 -4.50 -1.84 -1.65
CA MET A 53 -3.90 -0.72 -0.93
C MET A 53 -3.95 0.56 -1.78
N ARG A 54 -4.12 1.74 -1.15
CA ARG A 54 -4.14 3.02 -1.88
C ARG A 54 -3.11 4.01 -1.36
N GLY A 55 -2.68 4.94 -2.19
CA GLY A 55 -1.80 6.03 -1.77
C GLY A 55 -2.03 7.27 -2.60
N GLU A 56 -1.82 8.42 -1.99
CA GLU A 56 -1.93 9.74 -2.59
C GLU A 56 -0.54 10.36 -2.60
N PHE A 57 0.06 10.49 -3.78
CA PHE A 57 1.40 11.05 -3.96
C PHE A 57 1.30 12.29 -4.84
N GLY A 58 1.67 13.45 -4.31
CA GLY A 58 1.66 14.70 -5.08
C GLY A 58 0.29 15.10 -5.68
N GLY A 59 -0.82 14.62 -5.11
CA GLY A 59 -2.18 14.84 -5.62
C GLY A 59 -2.68 13.77 -6.59
N GLU A 60 -1.86 12.77 -6.94
CA GLU A 60 -2.29 11.60 -7.72
C GLU A 60 -2.62 10.43 -6.80
N GLU A 61 -3.80 9.85 -7.00
CA GLU A 61 -4.19 8.61 -6.33
C GLU A 61 -3.61 7.39 -7.07
N THR A 62 -3.04 6.49 -6.30
CA THR A 62 -2.46 5.23 -6.74
C THR A 62 -3.10 4.08 -6.00
N VAL A 63 -3.12 2.93 -6.67
CA VAL A 63 -3.79 1.71 -6.21
C VAL A 63 -2.85 0.51 -6.34
N GLY A 64 -2.99 -0.43 -5.41
CA GLY A 64 -2.29 -1.69 -5.35
C GLY A 64 -0.77 -1.53 -5.36
N ILE A 65 -0.12 -2.19 -6.30
CA ILE A 65 1.33 -2.23 -6.38
C ILE A 65 1.98 -0.88 -6.76
N GLU A 66 1.26 0.01 -7.43
CA GLU A 66 1.79 1.33 -7.79
C GLU A 66 2.05 2.17 -6.55
N THR A 67 1.16 2.09 -5.55
CA THR A 67 1.36 2.72 -4.24
C THR A 67 2.65 2.24 -3.59
N PHE A 68 2.91 0.92 -3.58
CA PHE A 68 4.16 0.38 -3.05
C PHE A 68 5.38 0.90 -3.82
N ARG A 69 5.33 0.90 -5.15
CA ARG A 69 6.43 1.41 -5.98
C ARG A 69 6.77 2.86 -5.65
N LEU A 70 5.79 3.75 -5.60
CA LEU A 70 6.00 5.16 -5.27
C LEU A 70 6.52 5.35 -3.84
N MET A 71 5.95 4.60 -2.90
CA MET A 71 6.40 4.59 -1.51
C MET A 71 7.87 4.19 -1.39
N TYR A 72 8.27 3.08 -2.01
CA TYR A 72 9.67 2.62 -2.03
C TYR A 72 10.59 3.59 -2.78
N GLU A 73 10.10 4.22 -3.85
CA GLU A 73 10.85 5.22 -4.62
C GLU A 73 11.18 6.45 -3.76
N LYS A 74 10.20 6.94 -2.98
CA LYS A 74 10.35 8.03 -1.99
C LYS A 74 11.30 7.64 -0.85
N MET A 75 11.28 6.37 -0.42
CA MET A 75 12.22 5.85 0.59
C MET A 75 13.66 5.67 0.08
N GLY A 76 13.93 5.97 -1.20
CA GLY A 76 15.26 5.88 -1.82
C GLY A 76 15.56 4.54 -2.49
N PHE A 77 14.60 3.60 -2.55
CA PHE A 77 14.76 2.30 -3.20
C PHE A 77 14.49 2.36 -4.71
N LYS A 78 14.90 3.45 -5.37
CA LYS A 78 14.65 3.69 -6.81
C LYS A 78 15.15 2.54 -7.70
N LYS A 79 16.26 1.89 -7.33
CA LYS A 79 16.81 0.73 -8.06
C LYS A 79 15.88 -0.48 -8.01
N SER A 80 15.34 -0.82 -6.85
CA SER A 80 14.39 -1.92 -6.67
C SER A 80 13.08 -1.63 -7.40
N VAL A 81 12.61 -0.38 -7.34
CA VAL A 81 11.41 0.06 -8.06
C VAL A 81 11.62 -0.01 -9.57
N ALA A 82 12.76 0.45 -10.07
CA ALA A 82 13.11 0.35 -11.50
C ALA A 82 13.16 -1.11 -11.97
N PHE A 83 13.72 -2.01 -11.16
CA PHE A 83 13.71 -3.44 -11.45
C PHE A 83 12.28 -3.99 -11.49
N SER A 84 11.42 -3.57 -10.55
CA SER A 84 10.00 -3.95 -10.53
C SER A 84 9.18 -3.41 -11.70
N ARG A 85 9.65 -2.35 -12.37
CA ARG A 85 9.01 -1.71 -13.54
C ARG A 85 9.40 -2.36 -14.87
N LEU A 86 10.39 -3.25 -14.89
CA LEU A 86 10.72 -4.02 -16.09
C LEU A 86 9.48 -4.79 -16.57
N PRO A 87 9.19 -4.84 -17.89
CA PRO A 87 7.93 -5.37 -18.41
C PRO A 87 7.62 -6.79 -17.93
N VAL A 88 8.65 -7.66 -17.86
CA VAL A 88 8.54 -9.03 -17.37
C VAL A 88 8.20 -9.07 -15.88
N VAL A 89 8.95 -8.33 -15.07
CA VAL A 89 8.78 -8.29 -13.61
C VAL A 89 7.46 -7.63 -13.26
N LYS A 90 7.10 -6.54 -13.94
CA LYS A 90 5.81 -5.86 -13.80
C LYS A 90 4.66 -6.82 -14.02
N HIS A 91 4.71 -7.66 -15.06
CA HIS A 91 3.65 -8.62 -15.34
C HIS A 91 3.56 -9.69 -14.24
N PHE A 92 4.70 -10.19 -13.79
CA PHE A 92 4.77 -11.19 -12.72
C PHE A 92 4.21 -10.64 -11.40
N PHE A 93 4.60 -9.42 -11.04
CA PHE A 93 4.11 -8.76 -9.84
C PHE A 93 2.63 -8.37 -9.93
N ASN A 94 2.15 -7.95 -11.10
CA ASN A 94 0.73 -7.64 -11.28
C ASN A 94 -0.13 -8.90 -11.18
N CYS A 95 0.28 -9.99 -11.83
CA CYS A 95 -0.36 -11.30 -11.66
C CYS A 95 -0.27 -11.81 -10.23
N GLY A 96 0.90 -11.74 -9.60
CA GLY A 96 1.12 -12.18 -8.23
C GLY A 96 0.29 -11.38 -7.24
N TYR A 97 0.20 -10.05 -7.42
CA TYR A 97 -0.63 -9.19 -6.60
C TYR A 97 -2.12 -9.44 -6.83
N TYR A 98 -2.56 -9.64 -8.07
CA TYR A 98 -3.94 -9.99 -8.38
C TYR A 98 -4.35 -11.32 -7.71
N VAL A 99 -3.51 -12.35 -7.83
CA VAL A 99 -3.71 -13.64 -7.15
C VAL A 99 -3.68 -13.46 -5.63
N PHE A 100 -2.78 -12.63 -5.11
CA PHE A 100 -2.73 -12.34 -3.68
C PHE A 100 -4.02 -11.67 -3.19
N ALA A 101 -4.47 -10.61 -3.86
CA ALA A 101 -5.64 -9.83 -3.49
C ALA A 101 -6.94 -10.65 -3.61
N HIS A 102 -7.09 -11.44 -4.67
CA HIS A 102 -8.31 -12.23 -4.89
C HIS A 102 -8.31 -13.60 -4.20
N TRP A 103 -7.16 -14.25 -4.04
CA TRP A 103 -7.10 -15.66 -3.61
C TRP A 103 -6.45 -15.83 -2.24
N VAL A 104 -5.40 -15.08 -1.93
CA VAL A 104 -4.67 -15.19 -0.65
C VAL A 104 -5.35 -14.35 0.43
N ARG A 105 -5.80 -13.13 0.11
CA ARG A 105 -6.50 -12.23 1.03
C ARG A 105 -7.74 -12.83 1.69
N PRO A 106 -8.67 -13.55 1.00
CA PRO A 106 -9.81 -14.19 1.66
C PRO A 106 -9.41 -15.32 2.62
N TYR A 107 -8.22 -15.90 2.44
CA TYR A 107 -7.69 -16.95 3.31
C TYR A 107 -6.80 -16.42 4.44
N LEU A 108 -6.39 -15.15 4.39
CA LEU A 108 -5.56 -14.54 5.42
C LEU A 108 -6.41 -14.19 6.66
N PRO A 109 -5.96 -14.58 7.88
CA PRO A 109 -6.66 -14.22 9.09
C PRO A 109 -6.67 -12.70 9.24
N LYS A 110 -7.88 -12.11 9.20
CA LYS A 110 -8.06 -10.70 9.53
C LYS A 110 -7.66 -10.49 10.98
N LYS A 111 -6.76 -9.54 11.22
CA LYS A 111 -6.37 -9.13 12.55
C LYS A 111 -7.62 -8.54 13.21
N LYS A 112 -8.14 -9.20 14.25
CA LYS A 112 -9.26 -8.64 15.04
C LYS A 112 -8.79 -7.31 15.65
N GLN A 113 -9.32 -6.20 15.14
CA GLN A 113 -9.27 -4.92 15.83
C GLN A 113 -9.91 -5.14 17.20
N LYS A 114 -9.15 -4.89 18.27
CA LYS A 114 -9.58 -5.08 19.65
C LYS A 114 -9.82 -3.72 20.28
#